data_AF-A0A3D1TY91-F1
#
_entry.id   AF-A0A3D1TY91-F1
#
_cell.length_a   1.000
_cell.length_b   1.000
_cell.length_c   1.000
_cell.angle_alpha   90.00
_cell.angle_beta   90.00
_cell.angle_gamma   90.00
#
_symmetry.space_group_name_H-M   'P 1'
#
loop_
_entity.id
_entity.type
_entity.pdbx_description
1 polymer ?
#
loop_
_entity_poly.entity_id
_entity_poly.type
_entity_poly.pdbx_seq_one_letter_code
_entity_poly.pdbx_strand_id
1 'polypeptide(L)'
;LQQIPHVQDSVSNLWQAKILAMGRIWVPTPKNPQFFNEEYVAMYRGHWLSIYLPGWPFLLAVGVLLQVPWLVNPLLAGVNLLLIYLMGREVYGRRIALIATVLVLASPFYIVL
;
A
#
# COMPACT_ATOMS: atom_id res chain seq x y z
N LEU A 1 12.83 -13.11 4.26
CA LEU A 1 11.80 -13.21 3.20
C LEU A 1 10.40 -12.75 3.67
N GLN A 2 10.02 -12.87 4.96
CA GLN A 2 8.66 -12.56 5.46
C GLN A 2 8.21 -11.07 5.38
N GLN A 3 9.10 -10.13 5.10
CA GLN A 3 8.79 -8.68 4.99
C GLN A 3 8.87 -8.17 3.54
N ILE A 4 8.99 -9.08 2.57
CA ILE A 4 8.95 -8.75 1.15
C ILE A 4 7.52 -9.00 0.67
N PRO A 5 6.91 -8.09 -0.11
CA PRO A 5 5.61 -8.35 -0.67
C PRO A 5 5.65 -9.57 -1.60
N HIS A 6 4.65 -10.44 -1.47
CA HIS A 6 4.58 -11.68 -2.23
C HIS A 6 3.79 -11.52 -3.55
N VAL A 7 3.21 -10.34 -3.77
CA VAL A 7 2.48 -9.95 -4.97
C VAL A 7 3.29 -8.90 -5.72
N GLN A 8 3.48 -9.09 -7.04
CA GLN A 8 4.32 -8.22 -7.88
C GLN A 8 3.91 -6.74 -7.78
N ASP A 9 2.61 -6.44 -7.77
CA ASP A 9 2.08 -5.08 -7.59
C ASP A 9 2.57 -4.45 -6.29
N SER A 10 2.57 -5.23 -5.20
CA SER A 10 3.01 -4.74 -3.89
C SER A 10 4.53 -4.55 -3.85
N VAL A 11 5.30 -5.35 -4.60
CA VAL A 11 6.75 -5.12 -4.79
C VAL A 11 6.98 -3.79 -5.49
N SER A 12 6.24 -3.51 -6.56
CA SER A 12 6.33 -2.24 -7.30
C SER A 12 5.93 -1.02 -6.47
N ASN A 13 4.88 -1.15 -5.65
CA ASN A 13 4.49 -0.09 -4.72
C ASN A 13 5.53 0.14 -3.62
N LEU A 14 6.11 -0.93 -3.05
CA LEU A 14 7.18 -0.80 -2.07
C LEU A 14 8.45 -0.22 -2.68
N TRP A 15 8.77 -0.58 -3.93
CA TRP A 15 9.86 0.02 -4.69
C TRP A 15 9.68 1.53 -4.83
N GLN A 16 8.51 1.98 -5.30
CA GLN A 16 8.21 3.40 -5.44
C GLN A 16 8.20 4.12 -4.08
N ALA A 17 7.68 3.49 -3.03
CA ALA A 17 7.67 4.04 -1.68
C ALA A 17 9.10 4.28 -1.14
N LYS A 18 10.04 3.37 -1.42
CA LYS A 18 11.46 3.56 -1.08
C LYS A 18 12.08 4.74 -1.83
N ILE A 19 11.73 4.92 -3.10
CA ILE A 19 12.19 6.08 -3.90
C ILE A 19 11.65 7.40 -3.32
N LEU A 20 10.35 7.44 -3.00
CA LEU A 20 9.71 8.60 -2.37
C LEU A 20 10.30 8.91 -0.99
N ALA A 21 10.59 7.88 -0.18
CA ALA A 21 11.25 8.03 1.12
C ALA A 21 12.66 8.64 1.02
N MET A 22 13.33 8.52 -0.14
CA MET A 22 14.59 9.22 -0.43
C MET A 22 14.40 10.67 -0.89
N GLY A 23 13.17 11.19 -0.92
CA GLY A 23 12.85 12.53 -1.45
C GLY A 23 12.92 12.62 -2.97
N ARG A 24 12.81 11.49 -3.68
CA ARG A 24 12.90 11.40 -5.13
C ARG A 24 11.61 10.86 -5.73
N ILE A 25 11.38 11.14 -7.01
CA ILE A 25 10.23 10.58 -7.77
C ILE A 25 10.68 9.36 -8.59
N TRP A 26 11.95 9.33 -9.00
CA TRP A 26 12.57 8.28 -9.78
C TRP A 26 14.04 8.14 -9.37
N VAL A 27 14.66 7.03 -9.76
CA VAL A 27 16.12 6.80 -9.62
C VAL A 27 16.72 6.49 -11.00
N PRO A 28 18.04 6.68 -11.20
CA PRO A 28 18.64 6.36 -12.50
C PRO A 28 18.53 4.86 -12.80
N THR A 29 18.34 4.53 -14.08
CA THR A 29 18.36 3.15 -14.58
C THR A 29 19.71 2.48 -14.25
N PRO A 30 19.72 1.21 -13.80
CA PRO A 30 20.95 0.50 -13.48
C PRO A 30 21.78 0.24 -14.74
N LYS A 31 23.10 0.06 -14.57
CA LYS A 31 24.05 -0.16 -15.70
C LYS A 31 23.68 -1.38 -16.56
N ASN A 32 23.14 -2.43 -15.93
CA ASN A 32 22.77 -3.67 -16.59
C ASN A 32 21.25 -3.92 -16.44
N PRO A 33 20.40 -3.23 -17.21
CA PRO A 33 18.94 -3.23 -17.03
C PRO A 33 18.31 -4.62 -17.18
N GLN A 34 18.91 -5.52 -17.98
CA GLN A 34 18.37 -6.87 -18.20
C GLN A 34 18.24 -7.72 -16.92
N PHE A 35 19.01 -7.43 -15.87
CA PHE A 35 18.96 -8.18 -14.60
C PHE A 35 17.95 -7.62 -13.59
N PHE A 36 17.35 -6.46 -13.88
CA PHE A 36 16.45 -5.75 -12.98
C PHE A 36 15.10 -5.47 -13.64
N ASN A 37 14.76 -6.26 -14.65
CA ASN A 37 13.50 -6.12 -15.36
C ASN A 37 12.38 -6.72 -14.50
N GLU A 38 11.54 -5.85 -13.95
CA GLU A 38 10.37 -6.19 -13.15
C GLU A 38 9.13 -5.65 -13.85
N GLU A 39 8.08 -6.47 -13.94
CA GLU A 39 6.90 -6.25 -14.79
C GLU A 39 6.26 -4.87 -14.60
N TYR A 40 6.19 -4.39 -13.36
CA TYR A 40 5.54 -3.13 -13.01
C TYR A 40 6.52 -2.01 -12.62
N VAL A 41 7.81 -2.19 -12.91
CA VAL A 41 8.84 -1.17 -12.66
C VAL A 41 9.48 -0.79 -13.99
N ALA A 42 9.08 0.35 -14.53
CA ALA A 42 9.52 0.82 -15.83
C ALA A 42 10.90 1.48 -15.77
N MET A 43 11.71 1.20 -16.79
CA MET A 43 12.92 1.95 -17.11
C MET A 43 12.67 2.78 -18.37
N TYR A 44 12.52 4.09 -18.23
CA TYR A 44 12.17 4.98 -19.34
C TYR A 44 13.03 6.24 -19.32
N ARG A 45 13.72 6.52 -20.44
CA ARG A 45 14.61 7.71 -20.60
C ARG A 45 15.64 7.88 -19.47
N GLY A 46 16.17 6.78 -18.95
CA GLY A 46 17.13 6.79 -17.83
C GLY A 46 16.49 6.93 -16.44
N HIS A 47 15.16 6.98 -16.35
CA HIS A 47 14.42 6.96 -15.09
C HIS A 47 13.92 5.55 -14.80
N TRP A 48 14.02 5.15 -13.53
CA TRP A 48 13.56 3.87 -13.02
C TRP A 48 12.54 4.13 -11.89
N LEU A 49 11.30 3.70 -12.12
CA LEU A 49 10.15 4.00 -11.27
C LEU A 49 9.03 2.98 -11.50
N SER A 50 8.08 2.91 -10.57
CA SER A 50 6.85 2.14 -10.75
C SER A 50 5.96 2.75 -11.83
N ILE A 51 5.18 1.92 -12.52
CA ILE A 51 4.11 2.37 -13.43
C ILE A 51 2.87 2.89 -12.68
N TYR A 52 2.72 2.55 -11.40
CA TYR A 52 1.56 2.91 -10.61
C TYR A 52 1.61 4.36 -10.13
N LEU A 53 0.43 4.97 -9.99
CA LEU A 53 0.26 6.32 -9.48
C LEU A 53 0.84 6.46 -8.06
N PRO A 54 1.39 7.63 -7.68
CA PRO A 54 2.12 7.79 -6.42
C PRO A 54 1.23 7.81 -5.17
N GLY A 55 -0.10 7.82 -5.28
CA GLY A 55 -1.01 7.97 -4.14
C GLY A 55 -0.79 6.92 -3.05
N TRP A 56 -0.87 5.63 -3.41
CA TRP A 56 -0.61 4.54 -2.48
C TRP A 56 0.85 4.45 -2.02
N PRO A 57 1.85 4.48 -2.93
CA PRO A 57 3.27 4.54 -2.56
C PRO A 57 3.64 5.68 -1.61
N PHE A 58 2.95 6.83 -1.68
CA PHE A 58 3.20 7.98 -0.80
C PHE A 58 2.82 7.68 0.65
N LEU A 59 1.64 7.09 0.88
CA LEU A 59 1.25 6.64 2.23
C LEU A 59 2.20 5.55 2.74
N LEU A 60 2.57 4.62 1.85
CA LEU A 60 3.49 3.54 2.18
C LEU A 60 4.91 4.06 2.49
N ALA A 61 5.35 5.15 1.85
CA ALA A 61 6.65 5.78 2.08
C ALA A 61 6.80 6.26 3.53
N VAL A 62 5.72 6.70 4.18
CA VAL A 62 5.73 7.03 5.61
C VAL A 62 6.10 5.81 6.45
N GLY A 63 5.52 4.64 6.15
CA GLY A 63 5.89 3.39 6.80
C GLY A 63 7.33 2.97 6.50
N VAL A 64 7.82 3.20 5.28
CA VAL A 64 9.22 2.96 4.91
C VAL A 64 10.18 3.86 5.72
N LEU A 65 9.87 5.15 5.88
CA LEU A 65 10.65 6.09 6.68
C LEU A 65 10.74 5.67 8.15
N LEU A 66 9.64 5.12 8.69
CA LEU A 66 9.57 4.59 10.05
C LEU A 66 10.09 3.15 10.17
N GLN A 67 10.61 2.55 9.09
CA GLN A 67 11.08 1.17 9.02
C GLN A 67 10.01 0.11 9.36
N VAL A 68 8.73 0.47 9.27
CA VAL A 68 7.57 -0.40 9.53
C VAL A 68 6.53 -0.36 8.39
N PRO A 69 6.93 -0.57 7.12
CA PRO A 69 6.00 -0.49 5.98
C PRO A 69 4.83 -1.50 6.08
N TRP A 70 5.05 -2.64 6.75
CA TRP A 70 4.03 -3.66 6.99
C TRP A 70 2.87 -3.18 7.88
N LEU A 71 3.08 -2.13 8.69
CA LEU A 71 2.08 -1.62 9.62
C LEU A 71 1.07 -0.68 8.94
N VAL A 72 1.38 -0.17 7.75
CA VAL A 72 0.53 0.77 7.01
C VAL A 72 -0.82 0.14 6.67
N ASN A 73 -0.84 -1.10 6.16
CA ASN A 73 -2.08 -1.80 5.82
C ASN A 73 -2.97 -2.04 7.06
N PRO A 74 -2.49 -2.66 8.16
CA PRO A 74 -3.29 -2.83 9.38
C PRO A 74 -3.83 -1.53 9.97
N LEU A 75 -3.04 -0.45 9.95
CA LEU A 75 -3.50 0.85 10.46
C LEU A 75 -4.62 1.43 9.59
N LEU A 76 -4.46 1.42 8.27
CA LEU A 76 -5.49 1.91 7.35
C LEU A 76 -6.74 1.03 7.40
N ALA A 77 -6.58 -0.28 7.61
CA ALA A 77 -7.71 -1.17 7.87
C ALA A 77 -8.44 -0.75 9.17
N GLY A 78 -7.72 -0.52 10.27
CA GLY A 78 -8.32 -0.01 11.50
C GLY A 78 -9.09 1.29 11.32
N VAL A 79 -8.53 2.26 10.58
CA VAL A 79 -9.19 3.53 10.25
C VAL A 79 -10.44 3.29 9.39
N ASN A 80 -10.36 2.42 8.38
CA ASN A 80 -11.49 2.12 7.51
C ASN A 80 -12.64 1.45 8.28
N LEU A 81 -12.36 0.51 9.20
CA LEU A 81 -13.39 -0.07 10.08
C LEU A 81 -14.06 1.00 10.95
N LEU A 82 -13.28 1.93 11.50
CA LEU A 82 -13.82 3.04 12.28
C LEU A 82 -14.74 3.92 11.42
N LEU A 83 -14.34 4.23 10.18
CA LEU A 83 -15.15 5.02 9.25
C LEU A 83 -16.45 4.31 8.87
N ILE A 84 -16.40 3.00 8.62
CA ILE A 84 -17.58 2.17 8.36
C ILE A 84 -18.55 2.23 9.54
N TYR A 85 -18.04 2.10 10.77
CA TYR A 85 -18.86 2.23 11.97
C TYR A 85 -19.49 3.62 12.09
N LEU A 86 -18.71 4.69 11.94
CA LEU A 86 -19.19 6.06 12.07
C LEU A 86 -20.26 6.39 11.01
N MET A 87 -20.01 6.00 9.76
CA MET A 87 -20.94 6.20 8.65
C MET A 87 -22.21 5.37 8.84
N GLY A 88 -22.08 4.08 9.19
CA GLY A 88 -23.23 3.23 9.46
C GLY A 88 -24.07 3.73 10.63
N ARG A 89 -23.44 4.32 11.66
CA ARG A 89 -24.13 4.87 12.82
C ARG A 89 -24.93 6.11 12.43
N GLU A 90 -24.37 6.97 11.59
CA GLU A 90 -25.02 8.21 11.14
C GLU A 90 -26.22 7.92 10.22
N VAL A 91 -26.07 6.98 9.29
CA VAL A 91 -27.10 6.72 8.27
C VAL A 91 -28.17 5.74 8.74
N TYR A 92 -27.80 4.71 9.51
CA TYR A 92 -28.67 3.57 9.83
C TYR A 92 -28.78 3.28 11.34
N GLY A 93 -28.13 4.07 12.18
CA GLY A 93 -28.14 3.89 13.63
C GLY A 93 -27.15 2.85 14.15
N ARG A 94 -26.97 2.85 15.48
CA ARG A 94 -25.89 2.12 16.17
C ARG A 94 -25.90 0.60 15.93
N ARG A 95 -27.08 -0.03 15.87
CA ARG A 95 -27.18 -1.50 15.76
C ARG A 95 -26.69 -1.99 14.40
N ILE A 96 -27.11 -1.33 13.31
CA ILE A 96 -26.71 -1.69 11.95
C ILE A 96 -25.22 -1.42 11.76
N ALA A 97 -24.70 -0.30 12.29
CA ALA A 97 -23.28 0.02 12.27
C ALA A 97 -22.40 -1.08 12.90
N LEU A 98 -22.79 -1.59 14.08
CA LEU A 98 -22.05 -2.65 14.76
C LEU A 98 -22.05 -3.96 13.96
N ILE A 99 -23.22 -4.36 13.44
CA ILE A 99 -23.34 -5.57 12.62
C ILE A 99 -22.46 -5.44 11.37
N ALA A 100 -22.55 -4.32 10.65
CA ALA A 100 -21.73 -4.08 9.46
C ALA A 100 -20.22 -4.13 9.77
N THR A 101 -19.80 -3.49 10.86
CA THR A 101 -18.37 -3.47 11.26
C THR A 101 -17.87 -4.87 11.60
N VAL A 102 -18.66 -5.67 12.32
CA VAL A 102 -18.31 -7.08 12.64
C VAL A 102 -18.25 -7.93 11.39
N LEU A 103 -19.18 -7.76 10.45
CA LEU A 103 -19.16 -8.50 9.19
C LEU A 103 -17.93 -8.17 8.33
N VAL A 104 -17.54 -6.89 8.27
CA VAL A 104 -16.32 -6.47 7.56
C VAL A 104 -15.08 -7.03 8.25
N LEU A 105 -15.01 -6.96 9.58
CA LEU A 105 -13.89 -7.51 10.34
C LEU A 105 -13.77 -9.04 10.17
N ALA A 106 -14.89 -9.75 10.02
CA ALA A 106 -14.90 -11.20 9.80
C ALA A 106 -14.66 -11.60 8.33
N SER A 107 -14.60 -10.64 7.41
CA SER A 107 -14.45 -10.91 5.97
C SER A 107 -13.03 -11.36 5.66
N PRO A 108 -12.83 -12.55 5.03
CA PRO A 108 -11.51 -12.99 4.58
C PRO A 108 -10.87 -12.01 3.60
N PHE A 109 -11.69 -11.36 2.77
CA PHE A 109 -11.26 -10.33 1.83
C PHE A 109 -10.67 -9.09 2.52
N TYR A 110 -11.04 -8.85 3.77
CA TYR A 110 -10.59 -7.67 4.51
C TYR A 110 -9.34 -7.95 5.36
N ILE A 111 -9.17 -9.19 5.82
CA ILE A 111 -8.05 -9.58 6.67
C ILE A 111 -6.84 -10.01 5.83
N VAL A 112 -7.06 -10.69 4.69
CA VAL A 112 -6.01 -11.40 3.96
C VAL A 112 -5.49 -10.63 2.75
N LEU A 113 -6.32 -9.81 2.13
CA LEU A 113 -5.97 -9.00 0.95
C LEU A 113 -5.63 -7.56 1.36
#